data_AF-A0AAQ3QG83-F1
#
_entry.id   AF-A0AAQ3QG83-F1
#
_cell.length_a   1.000
_cell.length_b   1.000
_cell.length_c   1.000
_cell.angle_alpha   90.00
_cell.angle_beta   90.00
_cell.angle_gamma   90.00
#
_symmetry.space_group_name_H-M   'P 1'
#
loop_
_entity.id
_entity.type
_entity.pdbx_description
1 polymer ?
#
loop_
_entity_poly.entity_id
_entity_poly.type
_entity_poly.pdbx_seq_one_letter_code
_entity_poly.pdbx_strand_id
1 'polypeptide(L)'
;MSWDSAMETIMWELHAQGRTITEIAKTLKTAPLPANTIAAIRSAYVLGCELRIVSDANRFFIETILKHHGLMGYFSESTPTQALSMRRGSLEFCLTMTSVLLPTDAISALQTCAR
;
A
#
# COMPACT_ATOMS: atom_id res chain seq x y z
N MET A 1 19.86 6.84 12.83
CA MET A 1 18.50 6.51 13.33
C MET A 1 17.89 5.46 12.41
N SER A 2 17.08 4.55 12.93
CA SER A 2 16.23 3.71 12.07
C SER A 2 15.22 4.59 11.34
N TRP A 3 14.67 4.10 10.23
CA TRP A 3 13.60 4.79 9.51
C TRP A 3 12.41 5.10 10.42
N ASP A 4 12.00 4.14 11.24
CA ASP A 4 10.89 4.31 12.19
C ASP A 4 11.16 5.45 13.19
N SER A 5 12.36 5.48 13.78
CA SER A 5 12.76 6.53 14.72
C SER A 5 12.84 7.91 14.05
N ALA A 6 13.26 7.97 12.78
CA ALA A 6 13.24 9.20 12.01
C ALA A 6 11.80 9.67 11.75
N MET A 7 10.91 8.75 11.37
CA MET A 7 9.50 9.07 11.14
C MET A 7 8.75 9.48 12.41
N GLU A 8 9.03 8.84 13.56
CA GLU A 8 8.49 9.26 14.85
C GLU A 8 8.92 10.69 15.21
N THR A 9 10.20 11.02 14.98
CA THR A 9 10.73 12.36 15.25
C THR A 9 10.04 13.41 14.37
N ILE A 10 9.92 13.15 13.07
CA ILE A 10 9.25 14.06 12.12
C ILE A 10 7.78 14.25 12.50
N MET A 11 7.07 13.17 12.85
CA MET A 11 5.67 13.27 13.26
C MET A 11 5.49 14.05 14.56
N TRP A 12 6.41 13.89 15.51
CA TRP A 12 6.43 14.69 16.73
C TRP A 12 6.66 16.18 16.43
N GLU A 13 7.62 16.52 15.56
CA GLU A 13 7.91 17.92 15.21
C GLU A 13 6.72 18.58 14.51
N LEU A 14 6.06 17.86 13.59
CA LEU A 14 4.84 18.34 12.95
C LEU A 14 3.74 18.61 13.98
N HIS A 15 3.57 17.72 14.96
CA HIS A 15 2.63 17.92 16.05
C HIS A 15 2.99 19.14 16.92
N ALA A 16 4.28 19.32 17.26
CA ALA A 16 4.77 20.47 18.03
C ALA A 16 4.55 21.80 17.29
N GLN A 17 4.56 21.79 15.96
CA GLN A 17 4.20 22.94 15.11
C GLN A 17 2.68 23.16 14.98
N GLY A 18 1.86 22.37 15.67
CA GLY A 18 0.40 22.47 15.62
C GLY A 18 -0.23 21.87 14.36
N ARG A 19 0.52 21.08 13.56
CA ARG A 19 -0.05 20.40 12.40
C ARG A 19 -1.03 19.34 12.84
N THR A 20 -2.21 19.39 12.24
CA THR A 20 -3.29 18.45 12.54
C THR A 20 -3.16 17.19 11.68
N ILE A 21 -3.67 16.08 12.19
CA ILE A 21 -3.76 14.83 11.43
C ILE A 21 -4.56 15.00 10.13
N THR A 22 -5.52 15.93 10.10
CA THR A 22 -6.32 16.27 8.92
C THR A 22 -5.48 16.94 7.83
N GLU A 23 -4.57 17.85 8.19
CA GLU A 23 -3.63 18.45 7.24
C GLU A 23 -2.67 17.40 6.68
N ILE A 24 -2.18 16.50 7.54
CA ILE A 24 -1.33 15.36 7.12
C ILE A 24 -2.11 14.47 6.15
N ALA A 25 -3.36 14.14 6.46
CA ALA A 25 -4.22 13.37 5.56
C ALA A 25 -4.44 14.06 4.21
N LYS A 26 -4.57 15.40 4.20
CA LYS A 26 -4.70 16.18 2.96
C LYS A 26 -3.44 16.08 2.10
N THR A 27 -2.26 16.15 2.72
CA THR A 27 -0.98 15.97 2.02
C THR A 27 -0.85 14.55 1.47
N LEU A 28 -1.22 13.53 2.24
CA LEU A 28 -1.16 12.13 1.79
C LEU A 28 -2.06 11.86 0.58
N LYS A 29 -3.21 12.53 0.48
CA LYS A 29 -4.10 12.44 -0.70
C LYS A 29 -3.44 12.95 -1.98
N THR A 30 -2.43 13.81 -1.88
CA THR A 30 -1.65 14.28 -3.05
C THR A 30 -0.52 13.34 -3.45
N ALA A 31 -0.28 12.27 -2.69
CA ALA A 31 0.74 11.29 -3.02
C ALA A 31 0.41 10.63 -4.37
N PRO A 32 1.36 10.60 -5.33
CA PRO A 32 1.12 10.02 -6.63
C PRO A 32 1.01 8.50 -6.51
N LEU A 33 -0.12 7.94 -6.95
CA LEU A 33 -0.25 6.52 -7.20
C LEU A 33 -0.26 6.27 -8.71
N PRO A 34 0.77 5.62 -9.28
CA PRO A 34 0.89 5.52 -10.72
C PRO A 34 -0.22 4.62 -11.31
N ALA A 35 -0.75 5.02 -12.47
CA ALA A 35 -1.97 4.44 -13.05
C ALA A 35 -1.82 2.94 -13.39
N ASN A 36 -0.60 2.49 -13.70
CA ASN A 36 -0.28 1.09 -13.91
C ASN A 36 -0.53 0.23 -12.66
N THR A 37 -0.24 0.75 -11.46
CA THR A 37 -0.54 0.08 -10.20
C THR A 37 -2.04 -0.06 -9.98
N ILE A 38 -2.79 1.02 -10.24
CA ILE A 38 -4.26 1.01 -10.13
C ILE A 38 -4.85 -0.05 -11.08
N ALA A 39 -4.36 -0.09 -12.32
CA ALA A 39 -4.78 -1.09 -13.30
C ALA A 39 -4.43 -2.52 -12.84
N ALA A 40 -3.23 -2.75 -12.33
CA ALA A 40 -2.79 -4.06 -11.84
C ALA A 40 -3.66 -4.57 -10.68
N ILE A 41 -3.96 -3.72 -9.70
CA ILE A 41 -4.85 -4.05 -8.56
C ILE A 41 -6.24 -4.45 -9.07
N ARG A 42 -6.81 -3.65 -9.98
CA ARG A 42 -8.14 -3.94 -10.54
C ARG A 42 -8.16 -5.24 -11.34
N SER A 43 -7.17 -5.47 -12.20
CA SER A 43 -7.06 -6.69 -13.00
C SER A 43 -6.94 -7.93 -12.12
N ALA A 44 -6.09 -7.88 -11.10
CA ALA A 44 -5.90 -8.98 -10.16
C ALA A 44 -7.20 -9.32 -9.40
N TYR A 45 -7.95 -8.30 -8.96
CA TYR A 45 -9.23 -8.51 -8.30
C TYR A 45 -10.29 -9.13 -9.24
N VAL A 46 -10.37 -8.69 -10.50
CA VAL A 46 -11.27 -9.28 -11.51
C VAL A 46 -10.90 -10.73 -11.82
N LEU A 47 -9.61 -11.08 -11.73
CA LEU A 47 -9.13 -12.46 -11.88
C LEU A 47 -9.38 -13.34 -10.64
N GLY A 48 -10.02 -12.80 -9.59
CA GLY A 48 -10.31 -13.51 -8.36
C GLY A 48 -9.10 -13.72 -7.45
N CYS A 49 -8.00 -12.97 -7.67
CA CYS A 49 -6.85 -13.02 -6.78
C CYS A 49 -7.18 -12.34 -5.45
N GLU A 50 -6.76 -12.95 -4.35
CA GLU A 50 -6.79 -12.31 -3.06
C GLU A 50 -5.67 -11.27 -2.97
N LEU A 51 -6.00 -10.03 -2.63
CA LEU A 51 -5.01 -8.96 -2.53
C LEU A 51 -4.71 -8.63 -1.08
N ARG A 52 -3.41 -8.60 -0.74
CA ARG A 52 -2.91 -8.19 0.57
C ARG A 52 -1.89 -7.07 0.45
N ILE A 53 -1.92 -6.18 1.43
CA ILE A 53 -0.94 -5.11 1.57
C ILE A 53 0.17 -5.61 2.50
N VAL A 54 1.41 -5.52 2.04
CA VAL A 54 2.59 -5.79 2.87
C VAL A 54 3.48 -4.55 2.81
N SER A 55 3.51 -3.80 3.90
CA SER A 55 4.28 -2.55 4.00
C SER A 55 4.70 -2.34 5.45
N ASP A 56 5.90 -1.81 5.63
CA ASP A 56 6.44 -1.32 6.91
C ASP A 56 5.94 0.09 7.25
N ALA A 57 5.19 0.74 6.34
CA ALA A 57 4.62 2.05 6.58
C ALA A 57 3.45 2.01 7.58
N ASN A 58 3.21 3.15 8.23
CA ASN A 58 2.09 3.28 9.16
C ASN A 58 0.75 3.04 8.46
N ARG A 59 -0.11 2.21 9.07
CA ARG A 59 -1.45 1.87 8.58
C ARG A 59 -2.29 3.10 8.23
N PHE A 60 -2.21 4.17 9.02
CA PHE A 60 -2.94 5.42 8.75
C PHE A 60 -2.57 6.02 7.39
N PHE A 61 -1.28 5.99 7.03
CA PHE A 61 -0.80 6.53 5.75
C PHE A 61 -1.32 5.71 4.58
N ILE A 62 -1.14 4.40 4.66
CA ILE A 62 -1.55 3.46 3.63
C ILE A 62 -3.06 3.55 3.39
N GLU A 63 -3.86 3.47 4.44
CA GLU A 63 -5.32 3.52 4.32
C GLU A 63 -5.79 4.86 3.77
N THR A 64 -5.17 5.97 4.17
CA THR A 64 -5.56 7.30 3.69
C THR A 64 -5.35 7.41 2.18
N ILE A 65 -4.22 6.93 1.67
CA ILE A 65 -3.91 6.94 0.23
C ILE A 65 -4.87 6.00 -0.52
N LEU A 66 -5.02 4.76 -0.07
CA LEU A 66 -5.88 3.79 -0.76
C LEU A 66 -7.36 4.17 -0.75
N LYS A 67 -7.87 4.71 0.36
CA LYS A 67 -9.24 5.24 0.44
C LYS A 67 -9.43 6.41 -0.52
N HIS A 68 -8.44 7.29 -0.66
CA HIS A 68 -8.50 8.41 -1.61
C HIS A 68 -8.60 7.94 -3.07
N HIS A 69 -7.86 6.91 -3.45
CA HIS A 69 -7.89 6.34 -4.80
C HIS A 69 -9.03 5.33 -5.03
N GLY A 70 -9.90 5.10 -4.03
CA GLY A 70 -11.00 4.15 -4.13
C GLY A 70 -10.54 2.68 -4.20
N LEU A 71 -9.36 2.37 -3.67
CA LEU A 71 -8.73 1.05 -3.76
C LEU A 71 -8.90 0.19 -2.51
N MET A 72 -9.38 0.76 -1.40
CA MET A 72 -9.46 0.03 -0.14
C MET A 72 -10.35 -1.22 -0.22
N GLY A 73 -11.40 -1.20 -1.04
CA GLY A 73 -12.31 -2.34 -1.21
C GLY A 73 -11.75 -3.52 -2.00
N TYR A 74 -10.54 -3.39 -2.58
CA TYR A 74 -9.91 -4.46 -3.34
C TYR A 74 -9.04 -5.38 -2.47
N PHE A 75 -8.70 -4.96 -1.25
CA PHE A 75 -7.79 -5.69 -0.36
C PHE A 75 -8.54 -6.42 0.75
N SER A 76 -8.11 -7.64 1.06
CA SER A 76 -8.49 -8.36 2.27
C SER A 76 -7.81 -7.70 3.48
N GLU A 77 -8.44 -7.83 4.66
CA GLU A 77 -7.98 -7.18 5.89
C GLU A 77 -6.48 -7.47 6.17
N SER A 78 -5.69 -6.41 6.38
CA SER A 78 -4.23 -6.47 6.49
C SER A 78 -3.82 -7.22 7.76
N THR A 79 -3.17 -8.38 7.63
CA THR A 79 -2.52 -9.05 8.77
C THR A 79 -1.17 -8.39 9.04
N PRO A 80 -0.81 -8.10 10.30
CA PRO A 80 0.52 -7.60 10.65
C PRO A 80 1.55 -8.67 10.29
N THR A 81 2.67 -8.23 9.71
CA THR A 81 3.70 -9.07 9.10
C THR A 81 4.22 -10.15 10.06
N GLN A 82 3.74 -11.38 9.90
CA GLN A 82 4.48 -12.57 10.27
C GLN A 82 4.18 -13.65 9.24
N ALA A 83 5.21 -13.98 8.46
CA ALA A 83 5.25 -14.93 7.34
C ALA A 83 4.45 -14.53 6.08
N LEU A 84 5.20 -14.24 5.00
CA LEU A 84 4.76 -14.44 3.62
C LEU A 84 4.27 -15.87 3.47
N SER A 85 2.95 -16.07 3.58
CA SER A 85 2.28 -17.29 3.18
C SER A 85 1.72 -17.03 1.80
N MET A 86 2.54 -17.24 0.76
CA MET A 86 2.03 -17.31 -0.61
C MET A 86 1.17 -18.59 -0.72
N ARG A 87 -0.13 -18.47 -0.47
CA ARG A 87 -1.09 -19.44 -0.99
C ARG A 87 -1.23 -19.20 -2.50
N ARG A 88 -1.30 -20.27 -3.29
CA ARG A 88 -1.67 -20.19 -4.72
C ARG A 88 -2.96 -19.36 -4.83
N GLY A 89 -2.87 -18.16 -5.42
CA GLY A 89 -3.99 -17.23 -5.60
C GLY A 89 -3.91 -15.90 -4.84
N SER A 90 -2.89 -15.67 -4.00
CA SER A 90 -2.72 -14.40 -3.27
C SER A 90 -1.60 -13.54 -3.88
N LEU A 91 -1.90 -12.26 -4.16
CA LEU A 91 -0.95 -11.26 -4.66
C LEU A 91 -0.66 -10.22 -3.57
N GLU A 92 0.62 -10.02 -3.28
CA GLU A 92 1.08 -9.07 -2.28
C GLU A 92 1.57 -7.79 -2.96
N PHE A 93 1.05 -6.65 -2.50
CA PHE A 93 1.45 -5.32 -2.95
C PHE A 93 2.31 -4.63 -1.88
N CYS A 94 3.53 -4.29 -2.25
CA CYS A 94 4.40 -3.44 -1.44
C CYS A 94 4.24 -1.97 -1.86
N LEU A 95 3.59 -1.18 -0.99
CA LEU A 95 3.51 0.26 -1.14
C LEU A 95 4.72 0.86 -0.42
N THR A 96 5.74 1.30 -1.17
CA THR A 96 6.80 2.15 -0.61
C THR A 96 6.53 3.60 -0.98
N MET A 97 6.94 4.53 -0.12
CA MET A 97 6.75 5.98 -0.35
C MET A 97 7.44 6.51 -1.62
N THR A 98 8.35 5.74 -2.22
CA THR A 98 9.10 6.11 -3.42
C THR A 98 8.64 5.39 -4.69
N SER A 99 7.94 4.26 -4.59
CA SER A 99 7.39 3.48 -5.72
C SER A 99 6.51 2.36 -5.21
N VAL A 100 5.42 2.03 -5.91
CA VAL A 100 4.84 0.69 -5.78
C VAL A 100 5.71 -0.25 -6.60
N LEU A 101 6.63 -0.95 -5.94
CA LEU A 101 7.29 -2.09 -6.53
C LEU A 101 6.25 -3.19 -6.62
N LEU A 102 5.49 -3.19 -7.72
CA LEU A 102 5.02 -4.45 -8.28
C LEU A 102 6.28 -5.32 -8.39
N PRO A 103 6.31 -6.56 -7.86
CA PRO A 103 7.33 -7.48 -8.30
C PRO A 103 7.27 -7.42 -9.82
N THR A 104 8.40 -7.14 -10.47
CA THR A 104 8.49 -6.89 -11.92
C THR A 104 7.91 -8.03 -12.77
N ASP A 105 7.61 -9.15 -12.13
CA ASP A 105 6.96 -10.34 -12.66
C ASP A 105 5.44 -10.38 -12.46
N ALA A 106 4.78 -9.38 -11.88
CA ALA A 106 3.35 -9.43 -11.56
C ALA A 106 2.47 -9.57 -12.81
N ILE A 107 2.86 -8.97 -13.95
CA ILE A 107 2.13 -9.15 -15.23
C ILE A 107 2.32 -10.57 -15.77
N SER A 108 3.53 -11.14 -15.68
CA SER A 108 3.80 -12.55 -16.04
C SER A 108 3.14 -13.54 -15.07
N ALA A 109 3.06 -13.21 -13.78
CA ALA A 109 2.40 -14.02 -12.77
C ALA A 109 0.87 -13.99 -12.94
N LEU A 110 0.29 -12.83 -13.30
CA LEU A 110 -1.13 -12.71 -13.67
C LEU A 110 -1.46 -13.56 -14.91
N GLN A 111 -0.56 -13.65 -15.89
CA GLN A 111 -0.72 -14.54 -17.05
C GLN A 111 -0.60 -16.03 -16.69
N THR A 112 0.13 -16.36 -15.62
CA THR A 112 0.29 -17.75 -15.14
C THR A 112 -0.89 -18.20 -14.28
N CYS A 113 -1.52 -17.29 -13.52
CA CYS A 113 -2.74 -17.59 -12.76
C CYS A 113 -4.01 -17.69 -13.63
N ALA A 114 -4.00 -17.14 -14.84
CA ALA A 114 -5.10 -17.23 -15.80
C ALA A 114 -5.06 -18.50 -16.67
N ARG A 115 -4.22 -19.49 -16.35
CA ARG A 115 -4.17 -20.81 -16.99
C ARG A 115 -4.49 -21.94 -16.02
#